data_AF-K9YMG0-F1
#
_entry.id   AF-K9YMG0-F1
#
_cell.length_a   1.000
_cell.length_b   1.000
_cell.length_c   1.000
_cell.angle_alpha   90.00
_cell.angle_beta   90.00
_cell.angle_gamma   90.00
#
_symmetry.space_group_name_H-M   'P 1'
#
loop_
_entity.id
_entity.type
_entity.pdbx_description
1 polymer ?
#
loop_
_entity_poly.entity_id
_entity_poly.type
_entity_poly.pdbx_seq_one_letter_code
_entity_poly.pdbx_strand_id
1 'polypeptide(L)' 'MPYTTEDGGRVNNFANEPKVYKAEPPTDSEKRNYLILGVVSALLVAGGIAIAFYASANAPVS' A
#
# COMPACT_ATOMS: atom_id res chain seq x y z
N MET A 1 5.38 30.21 -0.37
CA MET A 1 6.30 29.06 -0.49
C MET A 1 7.18 29.11 0.74
N PRO A 2 7.31 28.07 1.58
CA PRO A 2 8.13 28.17 2.78
C PRO A 2 9.61 28.26 2.35
N TYR A 3 10.08 29.49 2.15
CA TYR A 3 11.50 29.77 1.96
C TYR A 3 12.17 29.72 3.34
N THR A 4 13.32 29.07 3.41
CA THR A 4 14.18 29.14 4.59
C THR A 4 15.12 30.33 4.42
N THR A 5 15.46 31.01 5.50
CA THR A 5 16.58 31.95 5.52
C THR A 5 17.82 31.15 5.91
N GLU A 6 18.86 31.19 5.09
CA GLU A 6 20.19 30.68 5.48
C GLU A 6 20.75 31.49 6.66
N ASP A 7 21.69 30.93 7.42
CA ASP A 7 22.34 31.61 8.56
C ASP A 7 22.97 32.98 8.19
N GLY A 8 23.24 33.20 6.91
CA GLY A 8 23.71 34.48 6.34
C GLY A 8 22.59 35.44 5.88
N GLY A 9 21.32 35.18 6.18
CA GLY A 9 20.18 36.05 5.86
C GLY A 9 19.71 36.01 4.39
N ARG A 10 20.25 35.10 3.57
CA ARG A 10 19.83 34.93 2.16
C ARG A 10 18.60 34.04 2.07
N VAL A 11 17.67 34.40 1.19
CA VAL A 11 16.51 33.58 0.87
C VAL A 11 16.99 32.31 0.18
N ASN A 12 16.66 31.18 0.77
CA ASN A 12 16.96 29.86 0.26
C ASN A 12 15.68 29.23 -0.31
N ASN A 13 15.75 28.84 -1.58
CA ASN A 13 14.66 28.22 -2.34
C ASN A 13 14.83 26.69 -2.45
N PHE A 14 15.69 26.09 -1.63
CA PHE A 14 15.75 24.64 -1.44
C PHE A 14 14.51 24.17 -0.66
N ALA A 15 14.08 22.94 -0.94
CA ALA A 15 12.95 22.33 -0.25
C ALA A 15 13.29 22.18 1.24
N ASN A 16 12.34 22.56 2.10
CA ASN A 16 12.47 22.36 3.54
C ASN A 16 12.53 20.85 3.84
N GLU A 17 13.44 20.44 4.72
CA GLU A 17 13.57 19.02 5.06
C GLU A 17 12.26 18.55 5.71
N PRO A 18 11.65 17.47 5.21
CA PRO A 18 10.43 16.95 5.79
C PRO A 18 10.69 16.53 7.23
N LYS A 19 9.76 16.87 8.13
CA LYS A 19 9.82 16.41 9.51
C LYS A 19 9.78 14.88 9.50
N VAL A 20 10.89 14.26 9.88
CA VAL A 20 10.98 12.80 9.99
C VAL A 20 10.08 12.35 11.14
N TYR A 21 9.12 11.47 10.84
CA TYR A 21 8.26 10.84 11.83
C TYR A 21 8.64 9.36 11.97
N LYS A 22 8.51 8.82 13.18
CA LYS A 22 8.68 7.38 13.41
C LYS A 22 7.38 6.66 13.02
N ALA A 23 7.52 5.50 12.41
CA ALA A 23 6.38 4.60 12.23
C ALA A 23 5.92 4.11 13.60
N GLU A 24 4.61 4.19 13.84
CA GLU A 24 3.99 3.58 15.02
C GLU A 24 3.71 2.10 14.75
N PRO A 25 3.86 1.23 15.76
CA PRO A 25 3.45 -0.16 15.60
C PRO A 25 1.93 -0.24 15.39
N PRO A 26 1.43 -1.21 14.61
CA PRO A 26 0.01 -1.36 14.40
C PRO A 26 -0.72 -1.66 15.71
N THR A 27 -1.87 -1.03 15.88
CA THR A 27 -2.85 -1.30 16.91
C THR A 27 -3.46 -2.70 16.75
N ASP A 28 -4.13 -3.22 17.78
CA ASP A 28 -4.73 -4.55 17.70
C ASP A 28 -5.90 -4.63 16.70
N SER A 29 -6.61 -3.53 16.47
CA SER A 29 -7.62 -3.43 15.41
C SER A 29 -6.98 -3.48 14.03
N GLU A 30 -5.86 -2.78 13.80
CA GLU A 30 -5.12 -2.83 12.54
C GLU A 30 -4.58 -4.22 12.25
N LYS A 31 -3.99 -4.90 13.25
CA LYS A 31 -3.53 -6.29 13.10
C LYS A 31 -4.66 -7.22 12.66
N ARG A 32 -5.84 -7.09 13.29
CA ARG A 32 -7.03 -7.88 12.90
C ARG A 32 -7.49 -7.55 11.48
N ASN A 33 -7.50 -6.27 11.11
CA ASN A 33 -7.89 -5.85 9.77
C ASN A 33 -6.90 -6.37 8.71
N TYR A 34 -5.60 -6.39 9.00
CA TYR A 34 -4.59 -6.99 8.11
C TYR A 34 -4.80 -8.49 7.94
N LEU A 35 -5.14 -9.21 9.01
CA LEU A 35 -5.49 -10.62 8.91
C LEU A 35 -6.71 -10.84 8.01
N ILE A 36 -7.77 -10.06 8.20
CA ILE A 36 -8.97 -10.12 7.37
C ILE A 36 -8.63 -9.81 5.91
N LEU A 37 -7.85 -8.76 5.66
CA LEU A 37 -7.41 -8.39 4.31
C LEU A 37 -6.59 -9.52 3.67
N GLY A 38 -5.70 -10.15 4.42
CA GLY A 38 -4.93 -11.31 3.98
C GLY A 38 -5.81 -12.49 3.58
N VAL A 39 -6.82 -12.81 4.40
CA VAL A 39 -7.76 -13.91 4.09
C VAL A 39 -8.62 -13.58 2.86
N VAL A 40 -9.19 -12.37 2.80
CA VAL A 40 -10.04 -11.94 1.67
C VAL A 40 -9.25 -11.94 0.36
N SER A 41 -8.02 -11.43 0.38
CA SER A 41 -7.16 -11.38 -0.80
C SER A 41 -6.75 -12.78 -1.26
N ALA A 42 -6.41 -13.68 -0.33
CA ALA A 42 -6.13 -15.08 -0.66
C ALA A 42 -7.34 -15.80 -1.29
N LEU A 43 -8.54 -15.61 -0.73
CA LEU A 43 -9.77 -16.18 -1.28
C LEU A 43 -10.08 -15.64 -2.67
N LEU A 44 -9.87 -14.34 -2.90
CA LEU A 44 -10.08 -13.72 -4.20
C LEU A 44 -9.15 -14.34 -5.26
N VAL A 45 -7.86 -14.47 -4.95
CA VAL A 45 -6.88 -15.06 -5.88
C VAL A 45 -7.18 -16.53 -6.13
N ALA A 46 -7.41 -17.32 -5.07
CA ALA A 46 -7.73 -18.74 -5.19
C ALA A 46 -9.03 -18.97 -5.98
N GLY A 47 -10.07 -18.17 -5.71
CA GLY A 47 -11.33 -18.20 -6.43
C GLY A 47 -11.16 -17.87 -7.91
N GLY A 48 -10.38 -16.83 -8.23
CA GLY A 48 -10.07 -16.47 -9.61
C GLY A 48 -9.34 -17.59 -10.36
N ILE A 49 -8.34 -18.21 -9.74
CA ILE A 49 -7.62 -19.37 -10.30
C ILE A 49 -8.58 -20.54 -10.51
N ALA A 50 -9.43 -20.85 -9.53
CA ALA A 50 -10.40 -21.94 -9.64
C ALA A 50 -11.38 -21.73 -10.79
N ILE A 51 -11.91 -20.50 -10.96
CA ILE A 51 -12.79 -20.15 -12.08
C ILE A 51 -12.06 -20.31 -13.41
N ALA A 52 -10.85 -19.78 -13.54
CA ALA A 52 -10.05 -19.87 -14.77
C ALA A 52 -9.74 -21.32 -15.13
N PHE A 53 -9.38 -22.14 -14.13
CA PHE A 53 -9.14 -23.57 -14.32
C PHE A 53 -10.40 -24.30 -14.77
N TYR A 54 -11.53 -24.07 -14.09
CA TYR A 54 -12.81 -24.67 -14.44
C TYR A 54 -13.24 -24.31 -15.86
N ALA A 55 -13.15 -23.03 -16.23
CA ALA A 55 -13.49 -22.56 -17.57
C ALA A 55 -12.59 -23.20 -18.64
N SER A 56 -11.29 -23.31 -18.38
CA SER A 56 -10.32 -23.89 -19.33
C SER A 56 -10.52 -25.40 -19.49
N ALA A 57 -10.81 -26.12 -18.41
CA ALA A 57 -11.02 -27.56 -18.44
C ALA A 57 -12.32 -27.98 -19.13
N ASN A 58 -13.32 -27.08 -19.17
CA ASN A 58 -14.66 -27.36 -19.73
C ASN A 58 -14.96 -26.52 -20.97
N ALA A 59 -13.97 -25.85 -21.55
CA ALA A 59 -14.16 -25.11 -22.78
C ALA A 59 -14.56 -26.08 -23.90
N PRO A 60 -15.69 -25.85 -24.61
CA PRO A 60 -16.06 -26.68 -25.74
C PRO A 60 -14.99 -26.55 -26.81
N VAL A 61 -14.38 -27.68 -27.17
CA VAL A 61 -13.45 -27.76 -28.30
C VAL A 61 -14.30 -27.58 -29.56
N SER A 62 -14.16 -26.44 -30.22
CA SER A 62 -14.75 -26.18 -31.54
C SER A 62 -14.04 -26.98 -32.63
#